data_AF-A0A4Y8ZVF6-F1
#
_entry.id   AF-A0A4Y8ZVF6-F1
#
_cell.length_a   1.000
_cell.length_b   1.000
_cell.length_c   1.000
_cell.angle_alpha   90.00
_cell.angle_beta   90.00
_cell.angle_gamma   90.00
#
_symmetry.space_group_name_H-M   'P 1'
#
loop_
_entity.id
_entity.type
_entity.pdbx_description
1 polymer ?
#
loop_
_entity_poly.entity_id
_entity_poly.type
_entity_poly.pdbx_seq_one_letter_code
_entity_poly.pdbx_strand_id
1 'polypeptide(L)'
;MRKPEFIIFAPSFDENVGGRIVLHTLCARLNELGYPAALWPMSKPPTRRCWQWPTLRRHLGYLARRDEKHFSTGPFPRRIARYRDLAGATVVYPEMVAGNPLGSARVARWFLHRPGFHTGGRVDYGPGEIYFFYEPGFNDPAINPHPDHHLQLTYLNPAYRQTNFGPREGTCYVVRKGALRPSLKIDRHPSDAVCVDEMSHEERAAVFNKCTALYSYDMYTFYSTYAALCGCVPIVVPDEEVTAQQWVPDPERRYGLAYGEDQVGWAIRTRPDLLERIRRTRELEDDYVHDFVAKCRRHFGSADA
;
A
#
# COMPACT_ATOMS: atom_id res chain seq x y z
N MET A 1 15.71 -23.60 -7.64
CA MET A 1 15.24 -22.45 -6.84
C MET A 1 15.00 -22.92 -5.41
N ARG A 2 15.41 -22.14 -4.39
CA ARG A 2 15.19 -22.49 -2.97
C ARG A 2 13.69 -22.47 -2.65
N LYS A 3 13.24 -23.35 -1.77
CA LYS A 3 11.87 -23.34 -1.24
C LYS A 3 11.59 -21.99 -0.56
N PRO A 4 10.42 -21.34 -0.78
CA PRO A 4 10.13 -20.07 -0.13
C PRO A 4 9.92 -20.29 1.38
N GLU A 5 10.55 -19.42 2.16
CA GLU A 5 10.30 -19.26 3.59
C GLU A 5 9.04 -18.40 3.83
N PHE A 6 8.80 -17.41 2.96
CA PHE A 6 7.65 -16.52 3.05
C PHE A 6 6.74 -16.65 1.83
N ILE A 7 5.43 -16.70 2.05
CA ILE A 7 4.44 -16.69 0.96
C ILE A 7 3.48 -15.53 1.17
N ILE A 8 3.49 -14.57 0.26
CA ILE A 8 2.69 -13.35 0.38
C ILE A 8 1.37 -13.53 -0.37
N PHE A 9 0.26 -13.52 0.35
CA PHE A 9 -1.08 -13.69 -0.23
C PHE A 9 -1.58 -12.35 -0.76
N ALA A 10 -1.56 -12.19 -2.08
CA ALA A 10 -1.72 -10.90 -2.73
C ALA A 10 -2.67 -10.97 -3.94
N PRO A 11 -3.48 -9.92 -4.19
CA PRO A 11 -4.20 -9.79 -5.45
C PRO A 11 -3.22 -9.45 -6.59
N SER A 12 -3.68 -9.45 -7.84
CA SER A 12 -2.87 -8.97 -8.97
C SER A 12 -2.35 -7.56 -8.70
N PHE A 13 -1.11 -7.29 -9.11
CA PHE A 13 -0.51 -5.97 -8.97
C PHE A 13 -1.37 -4.91 -9.67
N ASP A 14 -1.49 -3.78 -9.01
CA ASP A 14 -2.18 -2.58 -9.50
C ASP A 14 -1.42 -1.37 -8.94
N GLU A 15 -0.82 -0.60 -9.83
CA GLU A 15 -0.02 0.59 -9.47
C GLU A 15 -0.85 1.75 -8.90
N ASN A 16 -2.18 1.67 -9.00
CA ASN A 16 -3.09 2.66 -8.42
C ASN A 16 -3.57 2.32 -7.00
N VAL A 17 -3.20 1.15 -6.46
CA VAL A 17 -3.67 0.67 -5.16
C VAL A 17 -2.50 0.35 -4.23
N GLY A 18 -2.25 1.22 -3.25
CA GLY A 18 -1.11 1.13 -2.33
C GLY A 18 -0.96 -0.23 -1.64
N GLY A 19 -2.05 -0.81 -1.13
CA GLY A 19 -2.01 -2.12 -0.48
C GLY A 19 -1.54 -3.25 -1.42
N ARG A 20 -1.86 -3.17 -2.71
CA ARG A 20 -1.39 -4.14 -3.71
C ARG A 20 0.08 -3.93 -4.01
N ILE A 21 0.51 -2.68 -4.15
CA ILE A 21 1.91 -2.31 -4.39
C ILE A 21 2.82 -2.86 -3.27
N VAL A 22 2.48 -2.60 -2.00
CA VAL A 22 3.36 -2.95 -0.86
C VAL A 22 3.44 -4.46 -0.61
N LEU A 23 2.38 -5.23 -0.92
CA LEU A 23 2.43 -6.70 -0.87
C LEU A 23 3.42 -7.29 -1.88
N HIS A 24 3.41 -6.78 -3.11
CA HIS A 24 4.37 -7.23 -4.13
C HIS A 24 5.79 -6.71 -3.82
N THR A 25 5.90 -5.49 -3.30
CA THR A 25 7.16 -4.90 -2.83
C THR A 25 7.79 -5.73 -1.72
N LEU A 26 7.02 -6.17 -0.72
CA LEU A 26 7.51 -7.05 0.35
C LEU A 26 8.10 -8.35 -0.21
N CYS A 27 7.41 -8.98 -1.17
CA CYS A 27 7.94 -10.19 -1.80
C CYS A 27 9.26 -9.91 -2.54
N ALA A 28 9.39 -8.77 -3.23
CA ALA A 28 10.63 -8.40 -3.91
C ALA A 28 11.76 -8.13 -2.92
N ARG A 29 11.53 -7.28 -1.91
CA ARG A 29 12.53 -6.90 -0.88
C ARG A 29 13.04 -8.11 -0.10
N LEU A 30 12.15 -9.02 0.32
CA LEU A 30 12.57 -10.26 0.96
C LEU A 30 13.56 -11.05 0.09
N ASN A 31 13.26 -11.20 -1.21
CA ASN A 31 14.13 -11.92 -2.13
C ASN A 31 15.47 -11.19 -2.37
N GLU A 32 15.45 -9.86 -2.50
CA GLU A 32 16.64 -9.03 -2.67
C GLU A 32 17.59 -9.14 -1.46
N LEU A 33 17.03 -9.21 -0.25
CA LEU A 33 17.76 -9.42 1.00
C LEU A 33 18.11 -10.90 1.28
N GLY A 34 17.85 -11.81 0.34
CA GLY A 34 18.22 -13.22 0.43
C GLY A 34 17.24 -14.11 1.20
N TYR A 35 16.09 -13.59 1.62
CA TYR A 35 14.99 -14.36 2.23
C TYR A 35 14.07 -14.93 1.14
N PRO A 36 14.05 -16.25 0.90
CA PRO A 36 13.26 -16.82 -0.18
C PRO A 36 11.77 -16.52 -0.01
N ALA A 37 11.19 -15.71 -0.88
CA ALA A 37 9.77 -15.35 -0.82
C ALA A 37 9.05 -15.60 -2.15
N ALA A 38 7.74 -15.87 -2.11
CA ALA A 38 6.92 -16.06 -3.30
C ALA A 38 5.50 -15.50 -3.09
N LEU A 39 4.83 -15.14 -4.19
CA LEU A 39 3.44 -14.67 -4.17
C LEU A 39 2.46 -15.84 -4.26
N TRP A 40 1.35 -15.71 -3.54
CA TRP A 40 0.15 -16.52 -3.73
C TRP A 40 -1.00 -15.65 -4.24
N PRO A 41 -1.44 -15.82 -5.50
CA PRO A 41 -2.59 -15.09 -6.03
C PRO A 41 -3.86 -15.35 -5.21
N MET A 42 -4.56 -14.31 -4.75
CA MET A 42 -5.81 -14.50 -3.99
C MET A 42 -6.89 -15.25 -4.76
N SER A 43 -6.92 -15.11 -6.09
CA SER A 43 -7.83 -15.86 -6.96
C SER A 43 -7.51 -17.35 -7.00
N LYS A 44 -6.25 -17.73 -6.72
CA LYS A 44 -5.81 -19.13 -6.75
C LYS A 44 -6.38 -19.87 -5.53
N PRO A 45 -7.26 -20.86 -5.73
CA PRO A 45 -7.92 -21.57 -4.65
C PRO A 45 -6.91 -22.38 -3.81
N PRO A 46 -7.16 -22.63 -2.52
CA PRO A 46 -6.35 -23.54 -1.72
C PRO A 46 -6.68 -25.00 -2.04
N THR A 47 -5.93 -25.70 -2.90
CA THR A 47 -6.01 -27.16 -3.00
C THR A 47 -5.38 -27.80 -1.77
N ARG A 48 -6.14 -27.92 -0.69
CA ARG A 48 -6.17 -29.22 -0.02
C ARG A 48 -7.37 -29.99 -0.56
N ARG A 49 -7.15 -31.29 -0.71
CA ARG A 49 -8.08 -32.33 -1.14
C ARG A 49 -9.21 -32.52 -0.11
N CYS A 50 -9.81 -31.44 0.39
CA CYS A 50 -10.99 -31.49 1.23
C CYS A 50 -12.18 -31.22 0.30
N TRP A 51 -12.80 -32.31 -0.14
CA TRP A 51 -14.08 -32.34 -0.84
C TRP A 51 -15.18 -31.84 0.10
N GLN A 52 -15.20 -30.54 0.37
CA GLN A 52 -16.35 -29.85 0.94
C GLN A 52 -16.97 -29.02 -0.18
N TRP A 53 -18.28 -29.11 -0.37
CA TRP A 53 -19.03 -28.46 -1.45
C TRP A 53 -18.71 -26.95 -1.72
N PRO A 54 -18.28 -26.12 -0.74
CA PRO A 54 -17.85 -24.74 -1.01
C PRO A 54 -16.54 -24.61 -1.82
N THR A 55 -15.62 -25.57 -1.75
CA THR A 55 -14.32 -25.50 -2.46
C THR A 55 -14.46 -25.83 -3.94
N LEU A 56 -15.37 -26.74 -4.31
CA LEU A 56 -15.63 -27.12 -5.70
C LEU A 56 -16.24 -25.96 -6.51
N ARG A 57 -17.18 -25.20 -5.93
CA ARG A 57 -17.71 -23.97 -6.56
C ARG A 57 -16.65 -22.90 -6.77
N ARG A 58 -15.75 -22.72 -5.80
CA ARG A 58 -14.59 -21.80 -5.92
C ARG A 58 -13.60 -22.27 -7.00
N HIS A 59 -13.33 -23.58 -7.07
CA HIS A 59 -12.49 -24.19 -8.09
C HIS A 59 -13.09 -24.08 -9.49
N LEU A 60 -14.38 -24.38 -9.65
CA LEU A 60 -15.10 -24.24 -10.92
C LEU A 60 -15.23 -22.77 -11.34
N GLY A 61 -15.49 -21.87 -10.39
CA GLY A 61 -15.47 -20.42 -10.61
C GLY A 61 -14.11 -19.90 -11.05
N TYR A 62 -13.01 -20.36 -10.42
CA TYR A 62 -11.64 -20.05 -10.85
C TYR A 62 -11.32 -20.59 -12.25
N LEU A 63 -11.78 -21.80 -12.59
CA LEU A 63 -11.59 -22.37 -13.93
C LEU A 63 -12.43 -21.64 -15.00
N ALA A 64 -13.62 -21.15 -14.63
CA ALA A 64 -14.56 -20.44 -15.52
C ALA A 64 -14.21 -18.96 -15.72
N ARG A 65 -13.56 -18.31 -14.74
CA ARG A 65 -13.08 -16.92 -14.86
C ARG A 65 -11.84 -16.84 -15.74
N ARG A 66 -12.07 -16.76 -17.05
CA ARG A 66 -11.04 -16.61 -18.08
C ARG A 66 -10.24 -15.30 -17.92
N ASP A 67 -10.85 -14.25 -17.36
CA ASP A 67 -10.24 -12.91 -17.21
C ASP A 67 -9.33 -12.78 -15.98
N GLU A 68 -9.48 -13.62 -14.94
CA GLU A 68 -8.56 -13.67 -13.78
C GLU A 68 -7.27 -14.46 -14.06
N LYS A 69 -7.06 -14.95 -15.30
CA LYS A 69 -5.91 -15.80 -15.66
C LYS A 69 -4.57 -15.04 -15.76
N HIS A 70 -4.58 -13.71 -15.83
CA HIS A 70 -3.37 -12.91 -15.86
C HIS A 70 -3.11 -12.25 -14.50
N PHE A 71 -2.60 -13.05 -13.55
CA PHE A 71 -2.01 -12.49 -12.34
C PHE A 71 -0.75 -11.70 -12.71
N SER A 72 -0.86 -10.37 -12.69
CA SER A 72 0.25 -9.44 -12.91
C SER A 72 1.08 -9.28 -11.64
N THR A 73 2.40 -9.25 -11.78
CA THR A 73 3.34 -8.83 -10.74
C THR A 73 3.90 -7.43 -11.00
N GLY A 74 3.38 -6.74 -12.02
CA GLY A 74 3.86 -5.42 -12.42
C GLY A 74 5.37 -5.41 -12.68
N PRO A 75 6.12 -4.46 -12.08
CA PRO A 75 7.57 -4.35 -12.27
C PRO A 75 8.37 -5.40 -11.47
N PHE A 76 7.71 -6.19 -10.62
CA PHE A 76 8.41 -7.11 -9.71
C PHE A 76 8.63 -8.50 -10.33
N PRO A 77 9.70 -9.21 -9.92
CA PRO A 77 9.97 -10.57 -10.38
C PRO A 77 8.79 -11.52 -10.16
N ARG A 78 8.39 -12.23 -11.21
CA ARG A 78 7.28 -13.19 -11.14
C ARG A 78 7.69 -14.49 -10.45
N ARG A 79 7.49 -14.57 -9.13
CA ARG A 79 7.69 -15.79 -8.34
C ARG A 79 6.40 -16.25 -7.68
N ILE A 80 5.71 -17.21 -8.29
CA ILE A 80 4.42 -17.73 -7.80
C ILE A 80 4.61 -19.05 -7.04
N ALA A 81 4.14 -19.10 -5.79
CA ALA A 81 4.19 -20.27 -4.95
C ALA A 81 3.26 -21.40 -5.46
N ARG A 82 3.64 -22.65 -5.20
CA ARG A 82 2.85 -23.87 -5.43
C ARG A 82 2.39 -24.44 -4.08
N TYR A 83 1.43 -25.36 -4.08
CA TYR A 83 0.92 -25.95 -2.83
C TYR A 83 2.00 -26.62 -1.98
N ARG A 84 2.96 -27.30 -2.62
CA ARG A 84 4.10 -27.93 -1.95
C ARG A 84 4.97 -26.93 -1.19
N ASP A 85 4.92 -25.66 -1.59
CA ASP A 85 5.71 -24.60 -0.97
C ASP A 85 5.10 -24.10 0.33
N LEU A 86 3.81 -24.35 0.58
CA LEU A 86 3.12 -23.93 1.82
C LEU A 86 3.66 -24.62 3.07
N ALA A 87 4.15 -25.86 2.92
CA ALA A 87 4.64 -26.63 4.06
C ALA A 87 5.84 -25.92 4.72
N GLY A 88 5.67 -25.43 5.95
CA GLY A 88 6.72 -24.76 6.72
C GLY A 88 6.99 -23.30 6.32
N ALA A 89 6.26 -22.75 5.34
CA ALA A 89 6.37 -21.34 4.99
C ALA A 89 5.51 -20.47 5.92
N THR A 90 5.98 -19.27 6.25
CA THR A 90 5.17 -18.23 6.87
C THR A 90 4.32 -17.57 5.80
N VAL A 91 2.99 -17.68 5.92
CA VAL A 91 2.06 -17.04 5.00
C VAL A 91 1.71 -15.66 5.52
N VAL A 92 1.90 -14.65 4.68
CA VAL A 92 1.57 -13.26 4.98
C VAL A 92 0.21 -12.91 4.38
N TYR A 93 -0.74 -12.50 5.22
CA TYR A 93 -2.06 -12.01 4.80
C TYR A 93 -2.20 -10.51 5.06
N PRO A 94 -2.80 -9.72 4.14
CA PRO A 94 -3.28 -8.39 4.50
C PRO A 94 -4.50 -8.49 5.43
N GLU A 95 -4.78 -7.41 6.17
CA GLU A 95 -5.82 -7.34 7.22
C GLU A 95 -7.22 -7.67 6.73
N MET A 96 -7.49 -7.41 5.45
CA MET A 96 -8.80 -7.64 4.82
C MET A 96 -9.13 -9.12 4.59
N VAL A 97 -8.17 -10.03 4.76
CA VAL A 97 -8.37 -11.48 4.53
C VAL A 97 -8.88 -12.13 5.80
N ALA A 98 -10.10 -12.67 5.77
CA ALA A 98 -10.64 -13.43 6.90
C ALA A 98 -9.94 -14.78 7.08
N GLY A 99 -9.63 -15.11 8.33
CA GLY A 99 -9.06 -16.37 8.78
C GLY A 99 -7.72 -16.72 8.12
N ASN A 100 -7.53 -18.02 7.87
CA ASN A 100 -6.32 -18.59 7.28
C ASN A 100 -6.68 -19.42 6.02
N PRO A 101 -6.95 -18.77 4.87
CA PRO A 101 -7.44 -19.47 3.67
C PRO A 101 -6.53 -20.57 3.16
N LEU A 102 -5.22 -20.52 3.42
CA LEU A 102 -4.27 -21.53 2.96
C LEU A 102 -4.04 -22.64 3.99
N GLY A 103 -4.64 -22.52 5.19
CA GLY A 103 -4.46 -23.48 6.28
C GLY A 103 -3.00 -23.63 6.71
N SER A 104 -2.23 -22.54 6.66
CA SER A 104 -0.82 -22.54 7.07
C SER A 104 -0.69 -22.66 8.59
N ALA A 105 0.33 -23.37 9.08
CA ALA A 105 0.63 -23.38 10.51
C ALA A 105 1.27 -22.06 10.98
N ARG A 106 1.82 -21.26 10.05
CA ARG A 106 2.56 -20.03 10.33
C ARG A 106 1.92 -18.89 9.55
N VAL A 107 1.32 -17.96 10.27
CA VAL A 107 0.54 -16.86 9.69
C VAL A 107 1.01 -15.53 10.28
N ALA A 108 1.57 -14.69 9.42
CA ALA A 108 1.81 -13.29 9.72
C ALA A 108 0.72 -12.46 9.06
N ARG A 109 0.16 -11.48 9.77
CA ARG A 109 -0.89 -10.62 9.26
C ARG A 109 -0.45 -9.18 9.30
N TRP A 110 -0.59 -8.50 8.16
CA TRP A 110 -0.08 -7.17 7.95
C TRP A 110 -1.22 -6.16 7.79
N PHE A 111 -1.30 -5.21 8.71
CA PHE A 111 -2.29 -4.14 8.73
C PHE A 111 -1.88 -3.05 7.75
N LEU A 112 -2.40 -3.15 6.52
CA LEU A 112 -2.28 -2.12 5.48
C LEU A 112 -3.36 -1.04 5.63
N HIS A 113 -4.30 -1.27 6.55
CA HIS A 113 -5.26 -0.32 7.09
C HIS A 113 -5.67 -0.78 8.50
N ARG A 114 -6.46 0.03 9.21
CA ARG A 114 -7.12 -0.41 10.46
C ARG A 114 -7.94 -1.68 10.23
N PRO A 115 -7.76 -2.73 11.05
CA PRO A 115 -8.60 -3.93 11.04
C PRO A 115 -10.09 -3.58 11.02
N GLY A 116 -10.89 -4.35 10.28
CA GLY A 116 -12.34 -4.15 10.18
C GLY A 116 -12.78 -3.09 9.16
N PHE A 117 -11.90 -2.18 8.71
CA PHE A 117 -12.30 -1.07 7.84
C PHE A 117 -12.89 -1.54 6.50
N HIS A 118 -12.18 -2.43 5.80
CA HIS A 118 -12.62 -2.97 4.50
C HIS A 118 -13.69 -4.06 4.61
N THR A 119 -14.01 -4.53 5.82
CA THR A 119 -14.86 -5.69 6.08
C THR A 119 -16.13 -5.32 6.86
N GLY A 120 -16.46 -4.02 6.97
CA GLY A 120 -17.65 -3.55 7.67
C GLY A 120 -17.61 -3.84 9.18
N GLY A 121 -16.44 -3.70 9.79
CA GLY A 121 -16.20 -3.94 11.21
C GLY A 121 -15.88 -5.40 11.57
N ARG A 122 -15.92 -6.32 10.61
CA ARG A 122 -15.67 -7.75 10.88
C ARG A 122 -14.16 -8.04 10.93
N VAL A 123 -13.68 -8.48 12.08
CA VAL A 123 -12.31 -8.98 12.26
C VAL A 123 -12.39 -10.46 12.58
N ASP A 124 -11.72 -11.27 11.75
CA ASP A 124 -11.68 -12.74 11.88
C ASP A 124 -10.24 -13.19 11.71
N TYR A 125 -9.47 -13.11 12.80
CA TYR A 125 -8.05 -13.50 12.85
C TYR A 125 -7.91 -14.73 13.75
N GLY A 126 -7.11 -15.70 13.31
CA GLY A 126 -6.92 -16.95 14.03
C GLY A 126 -6.01 -16.80 15.26
N PRO A 127 -6.07 -17.76 16.20
CA PRO A 127 -5.12 -17.81 17.31
C PRO A 127 -3.70 -18.13 16.81
N GLY A 128 -2.69 -17.60 17.51
CA GLY A 128 -1.28 -17.89 17.22
C GLY A 128 -0.67 -17.17 16.02
N GLU A 129 -1.43 -16.29 15.36
CA GLU A 129 -0.90 -15.40 14.33
C GLU A 129 0.06 -14.35 14.93
N ILE A 130 0.97 -13.81 14.11
CA ILE A 130 1.77 -12.64 14.45
C ILE A 130 1.30 -11.44 13.61
N TYR A 131 1.16 -10.29 14.24
CA TYR A 131 0.64 -9.08 13.60
C TYR A 131 1.74 -8.06 13.35
N PHE A 132 1.68 -7.39 12.20
CA PHE A 132 2.50 -6.23 11.84
C PHE A 132 1.60 -5.13 11.31
N PHE A 133 2.05 -3.89 11.33
CA PHE A 133 1.30 -2.76 10.77
C PHE A 133 2.17 -1.88 9.88
N TYR A 134 1.57 -1.29 8.85
CA TYR A 134 2.28 -0.44 7.89
C TYR A 134 2.53 0.97 8.44
N GLU A 135 1.55 1.54 9.14
CA GLU A 135 1.65 2.83 9.78
C GLU A 135 1.10 2.76 11.21
N PRO A 136 1.64 3.54 12.16
CA PRO A 136 1.17 3.53 13.54
C PRO A 136 -0.35 3.74 13.68
N GLY A 137 -0.94 4.57 12.83
CA GLY A 137 -2.39 4.83 12.82
C GLY A 137 -3.26 3.64 12.37
N PHE A 138 -2.66 2.59 11.78
CA PHE A 138 -3.34 1.35 11.39
C PHE A 138 -3.26 0.28 12.47
N ASN A 139 -2.38 0.44 13.47
CA ASN A 139 -2.28 -0.51 14.56
C ASN A 139 -3.51 -0.41 15.46
N ASP A 140 -4.08 -1.56 15.80
CA ASP A 140 -5.08 -1.69 16.86
C ASP A 140 -4.41 -2.38 18.05
N PRO A 141 -4.10 -1.66 19.15
CA PRO A 141 -3.42 -2.23 20.31
C PRO A 141 -4.18 -3.36 21.00
N ALA A 142 -5.51 -3.45 20.82
CA ALA A 142 -6.31 -4.54 21.38
C ALA A 142 -6.10 -5.85 20.61
N ILE A 143 -5.70 -5.77 19.33
CA ILE A 143 -5.41 -6.93 18.47
C ILE A 143 -3.91 -7.21 18.45
N ASN A 144 -3.10 -6.16 18.28
CA ASN A 144 -1.64 -6.22 18.24
C ASN A 144 -1.02 -5.36 19.34
N PRO A 145 -0.66 -5.96 20.49
CA PRO A 145 -0.10 -5.22 21.63
C PRO A 145 1.37 -4.81 21.42
N HIS A 146 1.98 -5.12 20.27
CA HIS A 146 3.39 -4.87 19.99
C HIS A 146 3.56 -3.61 19.12
N PRO A 147 3.87 -2.45 19.71
CA PRO A 147 4.05 -1.19 18.98
C PRO A 147 5.33 -1.16 18.15
N ASP A 148 6.24 -2.13 18.33
CA ASP A 148 7.45 -2.28 17.56
C ASP A 148 7.28 -3.22 16.35
N HIS A 149 6.12 -3.85 16.15
CA HIS A 149 5.83 -4.68 14.96
C HIS A 149 5.50 -3.81 13.72
N HIS A 150 6.35 -2.83 13.47
CA HIS A 150 6.22 -1.89 12.37
C HIS A 150 6.91 -2.46 11.12
N LEU A 151 6.19 -2.54 10.01
CA LEU A 151 6.71 -2.97 8.71
C LEU A 151 6.25 -1.99 7.65
N GLN A 152 7.11 -1.05 7.27
CA GLN A 152 6.83 -0.03 6.27
C GLN A 152 7.76 -0.19 5.08
N LEU A 153 7.17 -0.17 3.87
CA LEU A 153 7.89 -0.29 2.60
C LEU A 153 7.34 0.72 1.59
N THR A 154 8.23 1.41 0.89
CA THR A 154 7.86 2.48 -0.05
C THR A 154 8.30 2.13 -1.46
N TYR A 155 7.35 1.83 -2.32
CA TYR A 155 7.58 1.83 -3.76
C TYR A 155 7.24 3.21 -4.34
N LEU A 156 8.25 3.88 -4.91
CA LEU A 156 8.03 5.09 -5.71
C LEU A 156 8.07 4.72 -7.18
N ASN A 157 7.01 5.04 -7.91
CA ASN A 157 7.00 4.85 -9.36
C ASN A 157 8.08 5.78 -9.98
N PRO A 158 9.04 5.24 -10.77
CA PRO A 158 10.15 6.01 -11.35
C PRO A 158 9.77 7.17 -12.27
N ALA A 159 8.52 7.19 -12.76
CA ALA A 159 7.98 8.29 -13.56
C ALA A 159 7.97 9.62 -12.79
N TYR A 160 7.77 9.57 -11.47
CA TYR A 160 7.65 10.77 -10.64
C TYR A 160 9.00 11.25 -10.14
N ARG A 161 9.59 12.14 -10.91
CA ARG A 161 10.78 12.92 -10.55
C ARG A 161 10.68 14.30 -11.16
N GLN A 162 11.32 15.28 -10.53
CA GLN A 162 11.41 16.61 -11.11
C GLN A 162 12.34 16.59 -12.33
N THR A 163 11.78 16.86 -13.49
CA THR A 163 12.49 17.01 -14.78
C THR A 163 12.45 18.44 -15.27
N ASN A 164 11.49 19.25 -14.83
CA ASN A 164 11.41 20.68 -15.13
C ASN A 164 11.89 21.52 -13.93
N PHE A 165 12.91 22.35 -14.15
CA PHE A 165 13.42 23.31 -13.16
C PHE A 165 13.21 24.77 -13.60
N GLY A 166 12.58 24.98 -14.75
CA GLY A 166 12.24 26.30 -15.28
C GLY A 166 10.82 26.75 -14.88
N PRO A 167 10.28 27.76 -15.60
CA PRO A 167 8.91 28.24 -15.40
C PRO A 167 7.87 27.12 -15.53
N ARG A 168 6.80 27.27 -14.77
CA ARG A 168 5.66 26.33 -14.69
C ARG A 168 4.38 27.12 -14.84
N GLU A 169 3.39 26.54 -15.49
CA GLU A 169 2.13 27.20 -15.82
C GLU A 169 0.96 26.22 -15.73
N GLY A 170 -0.22 26.78 -15.42
CA GLY A 170 -1.45 26.02 -15.26
C GLY A 170 -1.51 25.21 -13.97
N THR A 171 -2.66 24.59 -13.76
CA THR A 171 -2.98 23.76 -12.59
C THR A 171 -3.55 22.42 -13.03
N CYS A 172 -3.49 21.43 -12.16
CA CYS A 172 -4.15 20.14 -12.36
C CYS A 172 -4.96 19.74 -11.13
N TYR A 173 -5.80 18.73 -11.26
CA TYR A 173 -6.59 18.22 -10.13
C TYR A 173 -6.81 16.72 -10.20
N VAL A 174 -7.02 16.10 -9.04
CA VAL A 174 -7.25 14.66 -8.85
C VAL A 174 -8.46 14.46 -7.94
N VAL A 175 -9.41 13.58 -8.30
CA VAL A 175 -10.65 13.37 -7.56
C VAL A 175 -10.64 12.06 -6.77
N ARG A 176 -10.53 10.92 -7.47
CA ARG A 176 -10.44 9.58 -6.86
C ARG A 176 -11.43 9.36 -5.72
N LYS A 177 -10.95 9.08 -4.50
CA LYS A 177 -11.78 8.77 -3.32
C LYS A 177 -12.62 9.98 -2.88
N GLY A 178 -12.30 11.18 -3.35
CA GLY A 178 -13.13 12.37 -3.20
C GLY A 178 -14.55 12.15 -3.72
N ALA A 179 -14.72 11.39 -4.81
CA ALA A 179 -16.03 11.06 -5.36
C ALA A 179 -16.90 10.21 -4.42
N LEU A 180 -16.32 9.55 -3.42
CA LEU A 180 -17.04 8.79 -2.40
C LEU A 180 -17.61 9.67 -1.28
N ARG A 181 -17.33 10.98 -1.30
CA ARG A 181 -17.78 11.95 -0.29
C ARG A 181 -18.94 12.77 -0.87
N PRO A 182 -20.20 12.46 -0.54
CA PRO A 182 -21.36 13.05 -1.22
C PRO A 182 -21.48 14.58 -1.07
N SER A 183 -20.93 15.13 0.00
CA SER A 183 -20.94 16.58 0.29
C SER A 183 -19.76 17.34 -0.31
N LEU A 184 -18.76 16.65 -0.88
CA LEU A 184 -17.58 17.31 -1.42
C LEU A 184 -17.88 17.94 -2.78
N LYS A 185 -17.76 19.27 -2.84
CA LYS A 185 -17.83 19.99 -4.11
C LYS A 185 -16.48 19.97 -4.82
N ILE A 186 -16.50 19.63 -6.09
CA ILE A 186 -15.30 19.60 -6.95
C ILE A 186 -15.21 20.94 -7.71
N ASP A 187 -15.06 22.04 -6.98
CA ASP A 187 -15.18 23.42 -7.49
C ASP A 187 -14.09 24.38 -6.98
N ARG A 188 -13.09 23.86 -6.26
CA ARG A 188 -12.01 24.66 -5.67
C ARG A 188 -10.79 24.83 -6.58
N HIS A 189 -10.80 24.24 -7.77
CA HIS A 189 -9.71 24.31 -8.74
C HIS A 189 -10.06 25.28 -9.88
N PRO A 190 -9.09 25.93 -10.55
CA PRO A 190 -9.35 26.78 -11.71
C PRO A 190 -10.07 26.05 -12.85
N SER A 191 -11.01 26.70 -13.54
CA SER A 191 -11.85 26.04 -14.57
C SER A 191 -11.08 25.40 -15.74
N ASP A 192 -9.85 25.87 -15.98
CA ASP A 192 -8.94 25.35 -17.01
C ASP A 192 -7.96 24.28 -16.49
N ALA A 193 -8.11 23.85 -15.23
CA ALA A 193 -7.25 22.84 -14.64
C ALA A 193 -7.41 21.47 -15.32
N VAL A 194 -6.29 20.76 -15.44
CA VAL A 194 -6.25 19.43 -16.08
C VAL A 194 -6.60 18.33 -15.07
N CYS A 195 -7.63 17.53 -15.37
CA CYS A 195 -7.95 16.32 -14.59
C CYS A 195 -6.92 15.22 -14.83
N VAL A 196 -6.34 14.63 -13.77
CA VAL A 196 -5.30 13.58 -13.89
C VAL A 196 -5.75 12.18 -13.47
N ASP A 197 -7.03 11.95 -13.21
CA ASP A 197 -7.54 10.67 -12.71
C ASP A 197 -7.31 9.52 -13.71
N GLU A 198 -7.64 9.75 -14.98
CA GLU A 198 -7.60 8.73 -16.04
C GLU A 198 -6.25 8.63 -16.78
N MET A 199 -5.25 9.39 -16.34
CA MET A 199 -3.92 9.40 -16.96
C MET A 199 -3.05 8.22 -16.51
N SER A 200 -2.17 7.77 -17.40
CA SER A 200 -1.05 6.90 -17.03
C SER A 200 -0.11 7.62 -16.04
N HIS A 201 0.79 6.85 -15.41
CA HIS A 201 1.75 7.44 -14.49
C HIS A 201 2.73 8.39 -15.19
N GLU A 202 3.14 8.08 -16.41
CA GLU A 202 4.02 8.89 -17.25
C GLU A 202 3.34 10.21 -17.66
N GLU A 203 2.11 10.16 -18.15
CA GLU A 203 1.32 11.34 -18.51
C GLU A 203 1.08 12.23 -17.28
N ARG A 204 0.66 11.63 -16.16
CA ARG A 204 0.45 12.35 -14.90
C ARG A 204 1.75 13.00 -14.41
N ALA A 205 2.87 12.30 -14.47
CA ALA A 205 4.17 12.85 -14.08
C ALA A 205 4.61 14.00 -15.01
N ALA A 206 4.31 13.93 -16.30
CA ALA A 206 4.55 15.02 -17.24
C ALA A 206 3.70 16.25 -16.89
N VAL A 207 2.41 16.06 -16.57
CA VAL A 207 1.54 17.14 -16.08
C VAL A 207 2.09 17.75 -14.80
N PHE A 208 2.50 16.93 -13.82
CA PHE A 208 3.10 17.43 -12.57
C PHE A 208 4.45 18.15 -12.78
N ASN A 209 5.17 17.90 -13.88
CA ASN A 209 6.37 18.65 -14.21
C ASN A 209 6.07 19.98 -14.94
N LYS A 210 4.86 20.13 -15.49
CA LYS A 210 4.42 21.36 -16.16
C LYS A 210 3.67 22.30 -15.23
N CYS A 211 2.75 21.77 -14.43
CA CYS A 211 1.84 22.56 -13.60
C CYS A 211 2.52 23.20 -12.39
N THR A 212 1.94 24.32 -11.95
CA THR A 212 2.32 25.04 -10.73
C THR A 212 1.75 24.37 -9.48
N ALA A 213 0.48 23.96 -9.52
CA ALA A 213 -0.22 23.36 -8.39
C ALA A 213 -1.14 22.21 -8.80
N LEU A 214 -1.33 21.27 -7.87
CA LEU A 214 -2.27 20.16 -7.93
C LEU A 214 -3.35 20.35 -6.87
N TYR A 215 -4.61 20.45 -7.26
CA TYR A 215 -5.75 20.39 -6.35
C TYR A 215 -6.16 18.93 -6.10
N SER A 216 -5.95 18.44 -4.89
CA SER A 216 -6.28 17.07 -4.51
C SER A 216 -7.58 17.01 -3.72
N TYR A 217 -8.60 16.43 -4.33
CA TYR A 217 -9.86 16.07 -3.69
C TYR A 217 -9.82 14.66 -3.10
N ASP A 218 -8.68 13.96 -3.14
CA ASP A 218 -8.42 12.78 -2.33
C ASP A 218 -7.48 13.19 -1.19
N MET A 219 -8.02 13.23 0.04
CA MET A 219 -7.25 13.62 1.23
C MET A 219 -6.15 12.61 1.59
N TYR A 220 -6.26 11.37 1.14
CA TYR A 220 -5.32 10.31 1.50
C TYR A 220 -4.79 9.63 0.25
N THR A 221 -4.05 10.39 -0.57
CA THR A 221 -3.43 9.92 -1.81
C THR A 221 -1.94 10.17 -1.83
N PHE A 222 -1.19 9.19 -2.34
CA PHE A 222 0.23 9.35 -2.62
C PHE A 222 0.48 10.25 -3.85
N TYR A 223 -0.55 10.57 -4.65
CA TYR A 223 -0.42 11.52 -5.77
C TYR A 223 -0.04 12.93 -5.33
N SER A 224 -0.43 13.35 -4.12
CA SER A 224 0.03 14.62 -3.56
C SER A 224 1.54 14.59 -3.33
N THR A 225 2.07 13.50 -2.77
CA THR A 225 3.52 13.28 -2.63
C THR A 225 4.22 13.23 -3.98
N TYR A 226 3.64 12.55 -4.98
CA TYR A 226 4.20 12.49 -6.33
C TYR A 226 4.23 13.85 -7.03
N ALA A 227 3.21 14.71 -6.86
CA ALA A 227 3.22 16.07 -7.36
C ALA A 227 4.36 16.88 -6.73
N ALA A 228 4.51 16.81 -5.41
CA ALA A 228 5.61 17.47 -4.69
C ALA A 228 6.99 16.95 -5.18
N LEU A 229 7.15 15.65 -5.41
CA LEU A 229 8.38 15.07 -5.98
C LEU A 229 8.70 15.67 -7.36
N CYS A 230 7.70 15.90 -8.20
CA CYS A 230 7.84 16.54 -9.51
C CYS A 230 7.97 18.08 -9.45
N GLY A 231 7.84 18.70 -8.28
CA GLY A 231 7.91 20.15 -8.10
C GLY A 231 6.59 20.90 -8.34
N CYS A 232 5.48 20.21 -8.52
CA CYS A 232 4.13 20.79 -8.52
C CYS A 232 3.61 20.84 -7.08
N VAL A 233 3.07 21.98 -6.65
CA VAL A 233 2.65 22.17 -5.25
C VAL A 233 1.30 21.49 -5.01
N PRO A 234 1.21 20.45 -4.18
CA PRO A 234 -0.07 19.81 -3.90
C PRO A 234 -0.86 20.62 -2.86
N ILE A 235 -2.10 20.92 -3.20
CA ILE A 235 -3.11 21.58 -2.38
C ILE A 235 -4.20 20.54 -2.12
N VAL A 236 -4.19 19.93 -0.94
CA VAL A 236 -5.26 19.05 -0.49
C VAL A 236 -6.44 19.92 -0.11
N VAL A 237 -7.57 19.70 -0.78
CA VAL A 237 -8.81 20.44 -0.55
C VAL A 237 -9.37 20.03 0.81
N PRO A 238 -9.48 20.96 1.79
CA PRO A 238 -9.98 20.63 3.12
C PRO A 238 -11.43 20.19 3.14
N ASP A 239 -11.78 19.37 4.12
CA ASP A 239 -13.16 19.20 4.54
C ASP A 239 -13.48 20.28 5.57
N GLU A 240 -14.67 20.90 5.50
CA GLU A 240 -15.01 22.10 6.28
C GLU A 240 -14.86 21.92 7.81
N GLU A 241 -15.02 20.70 8.30
CA GLU A 241 -14.96 20.37 9.73
C GLU A 241 -13.62 19.73 10.17
N VAL A 242 -12.65 19.59 9.25
CA VAL A 242 -11.39 18.90 9.52
C VAL A 242 -10.25 19.91 9.46
N THR A 243 -9.57 20.11 10.58
CA THR A 243 -8.32 20.88 10.62
C THR A 243 -7.15 20.06 10.06
N ALA A 244 -6.07 20.72 9.65
CA ALA A 244 -4.87 20.03 9.17
C ALA A 244 -4.29 19.04 10.20
N GLN A 245 -4.38 19.38 11.50
CA GLN A 245 -3.95 18.54 12.63
C GLN A 245 -4.86 17.33 12.83
N GLN A 246 -6.15 17.44 12.53
CA GLN A 246 -7.07 16.30 12.56
C GLN A 246 -6.90 15.40 11.34
N TRP A 247 -6.66 16.00 10.16
CA TRP A 247 -6.40 15.26 8.93
C TRP A 247 -5.15 14.37 9.06
N VAL A 248 -4.02 14.96 9.44
CA VAL A 248 -2.76 14.23 9.67
C VAL A 248 -2.09 14.81 10.93
N PRO A 249 -2.25 14.15 12.10
CA PRO A 249 -1.72 14.64 13.37
C PRO A 249 -0.21 14.86 13.38
N ASP A 250 0.53 13.94 12.78
CA ASP A 250 1.99 14.01 12.66
C ASP A 250 2.40 15.13 11.67
N PRO A 251 3.08 16.19 12.13
CA PRO A 251 3.49 17.29 11.27
C PRO A 251 4.48 16.86 10.19
N GLU A 252 5.37 15.89 10.46
CA GLU A 252 6.34 15.43 9.45
C GLU A 252 5.64 14.81 8.24
N ARG A 253 4.45 14.23 8.47
CA ARG A 253 3.63 13.65 7.41
C ARG A 253 2.95 14.67 6.52
N ARG A 254 2.89 15.93 6.94
CA ARG A 254 2.33 17.07 6.19
C ARG A 254 3.38 17.87 5.43
N TYR A 255 4.67 17.59 5.60
CA TYR A 255 5.73 18.28 4.86
C TYR A 255 5.51 18.18 3.35
N GLY A 256 5.71 19.29 2.65
CA GLY A 256 5.51 19.40 1.21
C GLY A 256 4.04 19.40 0.77
N LEU A 257 3.08 19.34 1.69
CA LEU A 257 1.64 19.29 1.40
C LEU A 257 0.92 20.51 1.96
N ALA A 258 0.15 21.21 1.13
CA ALA A 258 -0.72 22.28 1.58
C ALA A 258 -2.09 21.69 1.92
N TYR A 259 -2.64 22.02 3.09
CA TYR A 259 -4.02 21.73 3.43
C TYR A 259 -4.83 23.02 3.30
N GLY A 260 -5.46 23.22 2.14
CA GLY A 260 -6.00 24.52 1.72
C GLY A 260 -4.96 25.42 1.06
N GLU A 261 -5.43 26.44 0.33
CA GLU A 261 -4.57 27.38 -0.41
C GLU A 261 -3.74 28.27 0.52
N ASP A 262 -4.24 28.55 1.72
CA ASP A 262 -3.56 29.31 2.77
C ASP A 262 -2.24 28.65 3.20
N GLN A 263 -2.09 27.35 2.98
CA GLN A 263 -0.90 26.58 3.35
C GLN A 263 0.09 26.34 2.19
N VAL A 264 -0.11 26.95 1.01
CA VAL A 264 0.82 26.82 -0.13
C VAL A 264 2.25 27.23 0.26
N GLY A 265 2.40 28.33 1.01
CA GLY A 265 3.71 28.77 1.49
C GLY A 265 4.38 27.76 2.43
N TRP A 266 3.61 27.05 3.26
CA TRP A 266 4.13 25.97 4.10
C TRP A 266 4.62 24.78 3.27
N ALA A 267 3.82 24.35 2.28
CA ALA A 267 4.17 23.24 1.41
C ALA A 267 5.46 23.50 0.63
N ILE A 268 5.63 24.71 0.10
CA ILE A 268 6.85 25.10 -0.61
C ILE A 268 8.06 25.06 0.32
N ARG A 269 7.96 25.66 1.51
CA ARG A 269 9.08 25.74 2.47
C ARG A 269 9.49 24.37 3.01
N THR A 270 8.53 23.46 3.23
CA THR A 270 8.78 22.14 3.84
C THR A 270 8.93 21.02 2.82
N ARG A 271 8.88 21.32 1.52
CA ARG A 271 9.17 20.33 0.47
C ARG A 271 10.54 19.65 0.66
N PRO A 272 11.64 20.34 1.00
CA PRO A 272 12.91 19.66 1.27
C PRO A 272 12.81 18.63 2.39
N ASP A 273 12.05 18.92 3.45
CA ASP A 273 11.84 17.99 4.57
C ASP A 273 11.03 16.75 4.16
N LEU A 274 10.08 16.90 3.25
CA LEU A 274 9.40 15.77 2.62
C LEU A 274 10.39 14.85 1.88
N LEU A 275 11.30 15.44 1.10
CA LEU A 275 12.29 14.67 0.34
C LEU A 275 13.25 13.93 1.26
N GLU A 276 13.72 14.61 2.32
CA GLU A 276 14.61 13.98 3.31
C GLU A 276 13.88 12.87 4.08
N ARG A 277 12.62 13.08 4.46
CA ARG A 277 11.81 12.03 5.10
C ARG A 277 11.67 10.79 4.20
N ILE A 278 11.40 10.97 2.91
CA ILE A 278 11.32 9.85 1.96
C ILE A 278 12.68 9.15 1.85
N ARG A 279 13.79 9.90 1.83
CA ARG A 279 15.15 9.36 1.82
C ARG A 279 15.42 8.52 3.07
N ARG A 280 15.17 9.07 4.26
CA ARG A 280 15.34 8.40 5.56
C ARG A 280 14.49 7.15 5.68
N THR A 281 13.22 7.20 5.27
CA THR A 281 12.34 6.02 5.31
C THR A 281 12.92 4.89 4.47
N ARG A 282 13.46 5.18 3.28
CA ARG A 282 14.11 4.18 2.42
C ARG A 282 15.36 3.56 3.03
N GLU A 283 16.14 4.34 3.79
CA GLU A 283 17.31 3.82 4.51
C GLU A 283 16.93 2.80 5.60
N LEU A 284 15.73 2.93 6.17
CA LEU A 284 15.20 2.05 7.22
C LEU A 284 14.46 0.81 6.67
N GLU A 285 14.18 0.73 5.37
CA GLU A 285 13.37 -0.36 4.80
C GLU A 285 14.01 -1.74 4.99
N ASP A 286 15.33 -1.81 4.90
CA ASP A 286 16.06 -3.07 5.13
C ASP A 286 15.95 -3.52 6.58
N ASP A 287 16.05 -2.59 7.53
CA ASP A 287 15.88 -2.86 8.96
C ASP A 287 14.46 -3.37 9.24
N TYR A 288 13.43 -2.77 8.66
CA TYR A 288 12.05 -3.26 8.80
C TYR A 288 11.87 -4.69 8.28
N VAL A 289 12.48 -5.03 7.14
CA VAL A 289 12.38 -6.39 6.59
C VAL A 289 13.16 -7.38 7.44
N HIS A 290 14.38 -7.03 7.86
CA HIS A 290 15.19 -7.88 8.74
C HIS A 290 14.49 -8.14 10.08
N ASP A 291 13.93 -7.11 10.70
CA ASP A 291 13.19 -7.22 11.94
C ASP A 291 11.89 -8.04 11.78
N PHE A 292 11.13 -7.81 10.70
CA PHE A 292 9.97 -8.64 10.34
C PHE A 292 10.33 -10.13 10.26
N VAL A 293 11.42 -10.47 9.56
CA VAL A 293 11.88 -11.86 9.43
C VAL A 293 12.30 -12.42 10.79
N ALA A 294 13.08 -11.66 11.57
CA ALA A 294 13.56 -12.09 12.89
C ALA A 294 12.40 -12.36 13.86
N LYS A 295 11.40 -11.49 13.88
CA LYS A 295 10.17 -11.63 14.69
C LYS A 295 9.34 -12.84 14.26
N CYS A 296 9.14 -13.04 12.95
CA CYS A 296 8.45 -14.24 12.45
C CYS A 296 9.18 -15.53 12.85
N ARG A 297 10.52 -15.58 12.67
CA ARG A 297 11.32 -16.75 13.04
C ARG A 297 11.29 -17.02 14.54
N ARG A 298 11.34 -15.98 15.37
CA ARG A 298 11.23 -16.12 16.83
C ARG A 298 9.87 -16.67 17.23
N HIS A 299 8.79 -16.08 16.71
CA HIS A 299 7.41 -16.44 17.05
C HIS A 299 7.06 -17.87 16.63
N PHE A 300 7.48 -18.31 15.44
CA PHE A 300 7.17 -19.65 14.93
C PHE A 300 8.25 -20.71 15.23
N GLY A 301 9.48 -20.30 15.57
CA GLY A 301 10.58 -21.21 15.89
C GLY A 301 10.48 -21.82 17.29
N SER A 302 9.81 -21.14 18.22
CA SER A 302 9.50 -21.68 19.56
C SER A 302 8.38 -22.73 19.57
N ALA A 303 7.72 -22.99 18.43
CA ALA A 303 6.65 -23.98 18.31
C ALA A 303 7.13 -25.37 17.84
N ASP A 304 8.41 -25.49 17.45
CA ASP A 304 9.04 -26.75 17.02
C ASP A 304 9.96 -27.36 18.11
N ALA A 305 9.90 -26.86 19.35
CA ALA A 305 10.68 -27.33 20.50
C ALA A 305 9.80 -27.99 21.57
#